data_AF-A0A356X3X0-F1
#
_entry.id   AF-A0A356X3X0-F1
#
_cell.length_a   1.000
_cell.length_b   1.000
_cell.length_c   1.000
_cell.angle_alpha   90.00
_cell.angle_beta   90.00
_cell.angle_gamma   90.00
#
_symmetry.space_group_name_H-M   'P 1'
#
loop_
_entity.id
_entity.type
_entity.pdbx_description
1 polymer ?
#
loop_
_entity_poly.entity_id
_entity_poly.type
_entity_poly.pdbx_seq_one_letter_code
_entity_poly.pdbx_strand_id
1 'polypeptide(L)'
;MMNIDLIRKYNVPGPRYTSYPTVPYWSKEGINPKEWKSTLTRAFQESRDEGISLYIHLPFCESLCTFCGCHKKITKRHEVEDPYIKTVLKEWKLYTELLPGTPKIKEIHLGG
;
A
#
# COMPACT_ATOMS: atom_id res chain seq x y z
N MET A 1 -32.36 -4.85 19.83
CA MET A 1 -33.10 -4.05 18.82
C MET A 1 -32.17 -2.97 18.30
N MET A 2 -32.04 -2.83 16.98
CA MET A 2 -31.20 -1.81 16.37
C MET A 2 -31.90 -0.44 16.47
N ASN A 3 -31.21 0.58 17.00
CA ASN A 3 -31.78 1.92 17.17
C ASN A 3 -31.76 2.67 15.83
N ILE A 4 -32.92 2.74 15.17
CA ILE A 4 -33.11 3.33 13.85
C ILE A 4 -32.78 4.83 13.85
N ASP A 5 -33.05 5.53 14.95
CA ASP A 5 -32.83 6.98 15.05
C ASP A 5 -31.34 7.32 15.06
N LEU A 6 -30.51 6.51 15.73
CA LEU A 6 -29.05 6.66 15.69
C LEU A 6 -28.49 6.40 14.29
N ILE A 7 -29.00 5.39 13.59
CA ILE A 7 -28.57 5.10 12.21
C ILE A 7 -28.90 6.28 11.29
N ARG A 8 -30.13 6.80 11.38
CA ARG A 8 -30.52 7.98 10.59
C ARG A 8 -29.67 9.20 10.89
N LYS A 9 -29.32 9.42 12.17
CA LYS A 9 -28.47 10.54 12.60
C LYS A 9 -27.04 10.45 12.05
N TYR A 10 -26.45 9.26 12.01
CA TYR A 10 -25.03 9.08 11.66
C TYR A 10 -24.78 8.54 10.24
N ASN A 11 -25.83 8.20 9.48
CA ASN A 11 -25.72 7.82 8.07
C ASN A 11 -25.49 9.04 7.16
N VAL A 12 -24.37 9.72 7.39
CA VAL A 12 -23.90 10.88 6.62
C VAL A 12 -22.53 10.55 6.01
N PRO A 13 -22.13 11.17 4.88
CA PRO A 13 -20.80 10.99 4.33
C PRO A 13 -19.72 11.33 5.37
N GLY A 14 -18.82 10.38 5.62
CA GLY A 14 -17.70 10.54 6.55
C GLY A 14 -16.36 10.17 5.90
N PRO A 15 -15.25 10.63 6.47
CA PRO A 15 -13.92 10.24 6.01
C PRO A 15 -13.72 8.74 6.17
N ARG A 16 -13.05 8.11 5.20
CA ARG A 16 -12.59 6.73 5.34
C ARG A 16 -11.32 6.72 6.20
N TYR A 17 -11.44 6.22 7.43
CA TYR A 17 -10.31 6.05 8.35
C TYR A 17 -9.54 4.78 8.02
N THR A 18 -8.76 4.81 6.93
CA THR A 18 -7.86 3.70 6.53
C THR A 18 -6.47 3.82 7.14
N SER A 19 -6.09 5.03 7.58
CA SER A 19 -4.84 5.31 8.28
C SER A 19 -4.99 6.54 9.19
N TYR A 20 -4.06 6.72 10.12
CA TYR A 20 -3.96 7.93 10.91
C TYR A 20 -2.49 8.41 10.96
N PRO A 21 -2.18 9.67 10.60
CA PRO A 21 -3.09 10.65 10.01
C PRO A 21 -3.59 10.21 8.61
N THR A 22 -4.79 10.65 8.23
CA THR A 22 -5.36 10.34 6.90
C THR A 22 -4.61 11.08 5.80
N VAL A 23 -4.61 10.54 4.57
CA VAL A 23 -3.88 11.08 3.39
C VAL A 23 -3.98 12.60 3.20
N PRO A 24 -5.15 13.28 3.39
CA PRO A 24 -5.23 14.73 3.25
C PRO A 24 -4.33 15.55 4.19
N TYR A 25 -3.86 14.96 5.28
CA TYR A 25 -2.95 15.59 6.24
C TYR A 25 -1.48 15.27 5.98
N TRP A 26 -1.16 14.47 4.95
CA TRP A 26 0.23 14.19 4.60
C TRP A 26 0.87 15.44 3.98
N SER A 27 2.16 15.62 4.25
CA SER A 27 2.95 16.74 3.70
C SER A 27 2.91 16.73 2.16
N LYS A 28 2.71 17.90 1.56
CA LYS A 28 2.69 18.07 0.10
C LYS A 28 4.10 18.10 -0.49
N GLU A 29 5.08 18.40 0.33
CA GLU A 29 6.51 18.39 0.03
C GLU A 29 7.03 16.96 -0.18
N GLY A 30 6.25 15.96 0.23
CA GLY A 30 6.56 14.54 0.06
C GLY A 30 7.46 14.01 1.18
N ILE A 31 8.02 12.83 0.95
CA ILE A 31 8.92 12.18 1.91
C ILE A 31 10.37 12.45 1.50
N ASN A 32 11.17 12.98 2.43
CA ASN A 32 12.59 13.17 2.20
C ASN A 32 13.28 11.80 2.05
N PRO A 33 14.01 11.53 0.95
CA PRO A 33 14.63 10.22 0.72
C PRO A 33 15.63 9.80 1.80
N LYS A 34 16.35 10.74 2.42
CA LYS A 34 17.31 10.43 3.49
C LYS A 34 16.58 10.00 4.76
N GLU A 35 15.49 10.69 5.10
CA GLU A 35 14.65 10.36 6.26
C GLU A 35 13.89 9.05 6.07
N TRP A 36 13.44 8.78 4.84
CA TRP A 36 12.85 7.48 4.49
C TRP A 36 13.83 6.34 4.76
N LYS A 37 15.05 6.46 4.24
CA LYS A 37 16.09 5.42 4.41
C LYS A 37 16.42 5.19 5.88
N SER A 38 16.63 6.25 6.66
CA SER A 38 16.94 6.11 8.09
C SER A 38 15.78 5.51 8.88
N THR A 39 14.54 5.92 8.58
CA THR A 39 13.32 5.39 9.22
C THR A 39 13.13 3.91 8.91
N LEU A 40 13.30 3.52 7.65
CA LEU A 40 13.18 2.13 7.23
C LEU A 40 14.24 1.23 7.90
N THR A 41 15.51 1.63 7.89
CA THR A 41 16.58 0.85 8.54
C THR A 41 16.31 0.69 10.03
N ARG A 42 15.87 1.77 10.71
CA ARG A 42 15.52 1.73 12.13
C ARG A 42 14.34 0.79 12.39
N ALA A 43 13.23 0.95 11.66
CA ALA A 43 12.05 0.10 11.82
C ALA A 43 12.37 -1.38 11.58
N PHE A 44 13.23 -1.68 10.60
CA PHE A 44 13.69 -3.04 10.33
C PHE A 44 14.48 -3.64 11.50
N GLN A 45 15.36 -2.85 12.14
CA GLN A 45 16.11 -3.31 13.30
C GLN A 45 15.19 -3.54 14.51
N GLU A 46 14.21 -2.66 14.73
CA GLU A 46 13.22 -2.76 15.81
C GLU A 46 12.29 -3.97 15.66
N SER A 47 11.97 -4.40 14.43
CA SER A 47 11.01 -5.47 14.13
C SER A 47 11.64 -6.77 13.60
N ARG A 48 12.96 -6.93 13.76
CA ARG A 48 13.75 -7.99 13.11
C ARG A 48 13.18 -9.40 13.31
N ASP A 49 12.72 -9.73 14.51
CA ASP A 49 12.25 -11.07 14.87
C ASP A 49 10.79 -11.34 14.43
N GLU A 50 9.98 -10.28 14.40
CA GLU A 50 8.58 -10.32 13.98
C GLU A 50 8.45 -10.56 12.47
N GLY A 51 9.43 -10.07 11.70
CA GLY A 51 9.41 -10.09 10.25
C GLY A 51 8.56 -8.97 9.64
N ILE A 52 8.61 -8.86 8.32
CA ILE A 52 7.91 -7.80 7.58
C ILE A 52 6.71 -8.34 6.81
N SER A 53 5.70 -7.49 6.69
CA SER A 53 4.53 -7.71 5.83
C SER A 53 4.73 -6.96 4.52
N LEU A 54 4.56 -7.64 3.39
CA LEU A 54 4.66 -7.04 2.07
C LEU A 54 3.27 -6.84 1.47
N TYR A 55 2.99 -5.64 0.97
CA TYR A 55 1.85 -5.37 0.10
C TYR A 55 2.38 -5.03 -1.30
N ILE A 56 1.96 -5.79 -2.31
CA ILE A 56 2.32 -5.55 -3.70
C ILE A 56 1.05 -5.16 -4.45
N HIS A 57 1.06 -3.95 -4.99
CA HIS A 57 -0.05 -3.47 -5.80
C HIS A 57 -0.03 -4.12 -7.19
N LEU A 58 -1.16 -4.58 -7.71
CA LEU A 58 -1.30 -5.16 -9.06
C LEU A 58 -2.40 -4.39 -9.80
N PRO A 59 -2.06 -3.35 -10.57
CA PRO A 59 -3.04 -2.35 -10.98
C PRO A 59 -3.90 -2.76 -12.18
N PHE A 60 -3.76 -3.96 -12.74
CA PHE A 60 -4.38 -4.27 -14.04
C PHE A 60 -5.71 -5.00 -13.89
N CYS A 61 -6.75 -4.49 -14.55
CA CYS A 61 -8.03 -5.18 -14.68
C CYS A 61 -8.43 -5.30 -16.15
N GLU A 62 -9.03 -6.41 -16.56
CA GLU A 62 -9.47 -6.58 -17.96
C GLU A 62 -10.73 -5.79 -18.32
N SER A 63 -11.55 -5.47 -17.31
CA SER A 63 -12.86 -4.86 -17.48
C SER A 63 -13.10 -3.72 -16.49
N LEU A 64 -13.83 -2.70 -16.95
CA LEU A 64 -14.26 -1.60 -16.09
C LEU A 64 -15.51 -1.99 -15.29
N CYS A 65 -15.35 -2.20 -13.99
CA CYS A 65 -16.46 -2.21 -13.04
C CYS A 65 -16.86 -0.77 -12.70
N THR A 66 -18.07 -0.33 -13.06
CA THR A 66 -18.54 1.06 -12.92
C THR A 66 -18.58 1.58 -11.48
N PHE A 67 -18.71 0.67 -10.51
CA PHE A 67 -18.68 0.99 -9.07
C PHE A 67 -17.27 1.05 -8.47
N CYS A 68 -16.23 0.68 -9.23
CA CYS A 68 -14.91 0.46 -8.66
C CYS A 68 -14.13 1.77 -8.46
N GLY A 69 -13.82 2.09 -7.21
CA GLY A 69 -12.97 3.22 -6.80
C GLY A 69 -11.49 2.90 -6.58
N CYS A 70 -11.05 1.66 -6.85
CA CYS A 70 -9.64 1.27 -6.65
C CYS A 70 -8.69 2.01 -7.61
N HIS A 71 -7.45 2.21 -7.17
CA HIS A 71 -6.35 2.61 -8.04
C HIS A 71 -6.03 1.45 -8.98
N LYS A 72 -6.31 1.61 -10.27
CA LYS A 72 -6.24 0.56 -11.27
C LYS A 72 -6.09 1.13 -12.68
N LYS A 73 -5.76 0.27 -13.63
CA LYS A 73 -5.60 0.53 -15.05
C LYS A 73 -6.32 -0.57 -15.82
N ILE A 74 -7.36 -0.19 -16.56
CA ILE A 74 -8.14 -1.12 -17.37
C ILE A 74 -7.39 -1.40 -18.67
N THR A 75 -7.05 -2.66 -18.93
CA THR A 75 -6.30 -3.08 -20.12
C THR A 75 -6.43 -4.57 -20.37
N LYS A 76 -6.51 -4.97 -21.64
CA LYS A 76 -6.39 -6.37 -22.10
C LYS A 76 -5.04 -6.69 -22.74
N ARG A 77 -4.14 -5.70 -22.74
CA ARG A 77 -2.78 -5.81 -23.24
C ARG A 77 -1.91 -6.44 -22.16
N HIS A 78 -1.70 -7.74 -22.24
CA HIS A 78 -0.90 -8.50 -21.27
C HIS A 78 0.60 -8.18 -21.35
N GLU A 79 1.06 -7.52 -22.42
CA GLU A 79 2.46 -7.06 -22.55
C GLU A 79 2.89 -6.02 -21.50
N VAL A 80 1.95 -5.47 -20.73
CA VAL A 80 2.24 -4.51 -19.64
C VAL A 80 2.65 -5.20 -18.33
N GLU A 81 2.33 -6.48 -18.17
CA GLU A 81 2.52 -7.23 -16.93
C GLU A 81 4.00 -7.50 -16.68
N ASP A 82 4.70 -8.05 -17.67
CA ASP A 82 6.13 -8.37 -17.58
C ASP A 82 7.01 -7.16 -17.24
N PRO A 83 6.88 -6.00 -17.93
CA PRO A 83 7.61 -4.79 -17.54
C PRO A 83 7.27 -4.31 -16.12
N TYR A 84 6.01 -4.47 -15.69
CA TYR A 84 5.58 -4.08 -14.35
C TYR A 84 6.25 -4.96 -13.28
N ILE A 85 6.17 -6.29 -13.42
CA ILE A 85 6.79 -7.23 -12.48
C ILE A 85 8.31 -7.02 -12.43
N LYS A 86 8.97 -6.83 -13.58
CA LYS A 86 10.40 -6.49 -13.63
C LYS A 86 10.72 -5.20 -12.86
N THR A 87 9.81 -4.22 -12.87
CA THR A 87 9.99 -2.96 -12.13
C THR A 87 9.79 -3.17 -10.63
N VAL A 88 8.77 -3.91 -10.22
CA VAL A 88 8.55 -4.28 -8.80
C VAL A 88 9.75 -5.04 -8.23
N LEU A 89 10.32 -5.98 -8.99
CA LEU A 89 11.51 -6.72 -8.56
C LEU A 89 12.75 -5.83 -8.44
N LYS A 90 12.89 -4.82 -9.32
CA LYS A 90 13.96 -3.81 -9.20
C LYS A 90 13.78 -2.96 -7.95
N GLU A 91 12.56 -2.52 -7.66
CA GLU A 91 12.25 -1.78 -6.44
C GLU A 91 12.56 -2.62 -5.19
N TRP A 92 12.11 -3.88 -5.16
CA TRP A 92 12.43 -4.81 -4.07
C TRP A 92 13.94 -4.94 -3.85
N LYS A 93 14.70 -5.05 -4.94
CA LYS A 93 16.17 -5.10 -4.87
C LYS A 93 16.74 -3.85 -4.17
N LEU A 94 16.27 -2.65 -4.51
CA LEU A 94 16.71 -1.40 -3.86
C LEU A 94 16.43 -1.41 -2.35
N TYR A 95 15.30 -1.97 -1.92
CA TYR A 95 15.01 -2.14 -0.51
C TYR A 95 15.96 -3.14 0.15
N THR A 96 16.17 -4.33 -0.44
CA THR A 96 17.07 -5.34 0.14
C THR A 96 18.53 -4.90 0.23
N GLU A 97 18.99 -4.04 -0.67
CA GLU A 97 20.34 -3.44 -0.62
C GLU A 97 20.50 -2.44 0.54
N LEU A 98 19.39 -1.85 1.00
CA LEU A 98 19.40 -0.89 2.11
C LEU A 98 19.26 -1.56 3.49
N LEU A 99 18.62 -2.73 3.55
CA LEU A 99 18.39 -3.43 4.81
C LEU A 99 19.70 -4.02 5.35
N PRO A 100 19.98 -3.90 6.66
CA PRO A 100 21.21 -4.40 7.27
C PRO A 100 21.29 -5.94 7.36
N GLY A 101 20.30 -6.65 6.83
CA GLY A 101 20.23 -8.10 6.81
C GLY A 101 19.10 -8.61 5.93
N THR A 102 19.02 -9.93 5.75
CA THR A 102 17.93 -10.55 4.98
C THR A 102 16.62 -10.45 5.77
N PRO A 103 15.56 -9.85 5.21
CA PRO A 103 14.27 -9.76 5.88
C PRO A 103 13.59 -11.12 6.00
N LYS A 104 13.01 -11.40 7.17
CA LYS A 104 12.04 -12.48 7.34
C LYS A 104 10.69 -12.00 6.83
N ILE A 105 10.16 -12.63 5.79
CA ILE A 105 8.83 -12.31 5.28
C ILE A 105 7.78 -13.04 6.12
N LYS A 106 6.91 -12.29 6.78
CA LYS A 106 5.81 -12.83 7.59
C LYS A 106 4.57 -13.10 6.74
N GLU A 107 4.25 -12.20 5.84
CA GLU A 107 3.08 -12.28 4.97
C GLU A 107 3.30 -11.49 3.67
N ILE A 108 2.60 -11.90 2.62
CA ILE A 108 2.53 -11.21 1.34
C ILE A 108 1.07 -11.04 0.97
N HIS A 109 0.68 -9.80 0.71
CA HIS A 109 -0.64 -9.41 0.24
C HIS A 109 -0.52 -8.84 -1.17
N LEU A 110 -1.23 -9.46 -2.11
CA LEU A 110 -1.33 -8.98 -3.48
C LEU A 110 -2.71 -8.34 -3.66
N GLY A 111 -2.77 -7.09 -4.12
CA GLY A 111 -4.06 -6.44 -4.34
C GLY A 111 -3.98 -5.29 -5.33
N GLY A 112 -5.10 -4.90 -5.90
CA GLY A 112 -5.20 -3.85 -6.92
C GLY A 112 -6.37 -4.06 -7.84
#